data_AF-A0A924XL84-F1
#
_entry.id   AF-A0A924XL84-F1
#
_cell.length_a   1.000
_cell.length_b   1.000
_cell.length_c   1.000
_cell.angle_alpha   90.00
_cell.angle_beta   90.00
_cell.angle_gamma   90.00
#
_symmetry.space_group_name_H-M   'P 1'
#
loop_
_entity.id
_entity.type
_entity.pdbx_description
1 polymer ?
#
loop_
_entity_poly.entity_id
_entity_poly.type
_entity_poly.pdbx_seq_one_letter_code
_entity_poly.pdbx_strand_id
1 'polypeptide(L)' 'MNAAGFPILSLLTWLPLAGGLFIMTVRGDDAVVAGNARWAALWTSLITFAISLVLWARFDVT' A
#
# COMPACT_ATOMS: atom_id res chain seq x y z
N MET A 1 18.31 8.28 -13.79
CA MET A 1 17.37 8.56 -12.69
C MET A 1 15.98 8.33 -13.26
N ASN A 2 15.12 7.53 -12.60
CA ASN A 2 13.75 7.31 -13.10
C ASN A 2 13.10 8.67 -13.38
N ALA A 3 12.34 8.83 -14.46
CA ALA A 3 11.82 10.12 -14.93
C ALA A 3 11.01 10.93 -13.87
N ALA A 4 10.66 10.31 -12.73
CA ALA A 4 9.95 10.92 -11.61
C ALA A 4 10.82 11.33 -10.40
N GLY A 5 12.13 11.04 -10.37
CA GLY A 5 12.99 11.30 -9.19
C GLY A 5 12.65 10.48 -7.93
N PHE A 6 11.57 9.70 -7.96
CA PHE A 6 11.00 8.93 -6.85
C PHE A 6 10.84 7.45 -7.24
N PRO A 7 11.20 6.48 -6.38
CA PRO A 7 11.16 5.05 -6.71
C PRO A 7 9.74 4.46 -6.59
N ILE A 8 8.84 4.82 -7.51
CA ILE A 8 7.42 4.43 -7.46
C ILE A 8 7.19 2.92 -7.53
N LEU A 9 7.97 2.18 -8.30
CA LEU A 9 7.91 0.71 -8.38
C LEU A 9 8.23 0.08 -7.02
N SER A 10 9.32 0.52 -6.39
CA SER A 10 9.69 0.05 -5.06
C SER A 10 8.59 0.35 -4.05
N LEU A 11 8.01 1.56 -4.09
CA LEU A 11 6.89 1.89 -3.21
C LEU A 11 5.70 0.93 -3.44
N LEU A 12 5.32 0.68 -4.69
CA LEU A 12 4.22 -0.21 -5.03
C LEU A 12 4.45 -1.65 -4.52
N THR A 13 5.69 -2.14 -4.56
CA THR A 13 6.05 -3.48 -4.09
C THR A 13 6.11 -3.58 -2.55
N TRP A 14 6.69 -2.59 -1.88
CA TRP A 14 6.97 -2.66 -0.44
C TRP A 14 5.83 -2.11 0.44
N LEU A 15 4.97 -1.22 -0.07
CA LEU A 15 3.88 -0.62 0.70
C LEU A 15 2.85 -1.65 1.23
N PRO A 16 2.45 -2.69 0.48
CA PRO A 16 1.58 -3.74 1.00
C PRO A 16 2.21 -4.49 2.18
N LEU A 17 3.51 -4.75 2.11
CA LEU A 17 4.26 -5.43 3.18
C LEU A 17 4.34 -4.55 4.42
N ALA A 18 4.66 -3.26 4.24
CA ALA A 18 4.68 -2.30 5.34
C ALA A 18 3.30 -2.16 6.01
N GLY A 19 2.21 -2.12 5.22
CA GLY A 19 0.84 -2.10 5.74
C GLY A 19 0.48 -3.39 6.50
N GLY A 20 0.92 -4.55 6.00
CA GLY A 20 0.78 -5.83 6.71
C GLY A 20 1.52 -5.84 8.04
N LEU A 21 2.78 -5.38 8.06
CA LEU A 21 3.56 -5.24 9.30
C LEU A 21 2.92 -4.25 10.27
N PHE A 22 2.34 -3.16 9.77
CA PHE A 22 1.61 -2.20 10.58
C PHE A 22 0.38 -2.83 11.26
N ILE A 23 -0.36 -3.69 10.56
CA ILE A 23 -1.50 -4.43 11.14
C ILE A 23 -1.05 -5.29 12.33
N MET A 24 0.16 -5.85 12.32
CA MET A 24 0.69 -6.64 13.44
C MET A 24 0.92 -5.81 14.72
N THR A 25 0.96 -4.47 14.60
CA THR A 25 1.12 -3.57 15.75
C THR A 25 -0.22 -3.15 16.37
N VAL A 26 -1.35 -3.48 15.74
CA VAL A 26 -2.69 -3.18 16.25
C VAL A 26 -2.97 -4.01 17.51
N ARG A 27 -3.43 -3.36 18.57
CA ARG A 27 -3.74 -3.98 19.87
C ARG A 27 -5.11 -3.53 20.38
N GLY A 28 -5.75 -4.36 21.19
CA GLY A 28 -7.06 -4.10 21.78
C GLY A 28 -7.86 -5.39 21.96
N ASP A 29 -9.15 -5.26 22.29
CA ASP A 29 -10.08 -6.40 22.31
C ASP A 29 -10.28 -6.96 20.90
N ASP A 30 -10.64 -8.23 20.80
CA ASP A 30 -10.76 -8.97 19.52
C ASP A 30 -11.62 -8.22 18.48
N ALA A 31 -12.74 -7.63 18.90
CA ALA A 31 -13.61 -6.86 18.02
C ALA A 31 -12.93 -5.59 17.48
N VAL A 32 -12.15 -4.90 18.32
CA VAL A 32 -11.42 -3.67 17.94
C VAL A 32 -10.26 -4.02 17.03
N VAL A 33 -9.49 -5.06 17.35
CA VAL A 33 -8.37 -5.53 16.52
C VAL A 33 -8.87 -5.95 15.15
N ALA A 34 -9.94 -6.75 15.07
CA ALA A 34 -10.50 -7.18 13.80
C ALA A 34 -11.00 -6.01 12.95
N GLY A 35 -11.67 -5.02 13.57
CA GLY A 35 -12.12 -3.82 12.87
C GLY A 35 -10.96 -2.98 12.33
N ASN A 36 -10.00 -2.65 13.18
CA ASN A 36 -8.86 -1.82 12.82
C ASN A 36 -7.96 -2.51 11.78
N ALA A 37 -7.74 -3.82 11.91
CA ALA A 37 -6.97 -4.59 10.93
C ALA A 37 -7.63 -4.57 9.54
N ARG A 38 -8.96 -4.73 9.46
CA ARG A 38 -9.70 -4.66 8.18
C ARG A 38 -9.61 -3.28 7.55
N TRP A 39 -9.81 -2.22 8.33
CA TRP A 39 -9.70 -0.85 7.83
C TRP A 39 -8.28 -0.52 7.37
N ALA A 40 -7.25 -0.91 8.13
CA ALA A 40 -5.86 -0.72 7.76
C ALA A 40 -5.50 -1.48 6.47
N ALA A 41 -5.97 -2.73 6.33
CA ALA A 41 -5.78 -3.53 5.12
C ALA A 41 -6.47 -2.89 3.90
N LEU A 42 -7.71 -2.43 4.08
CA LEU A 42 -8.47 -1.77 3.01
C LEU A 42 -7.74 -0.52 2.52
N TRP A 43 -7.33 0.37 3.43
CA TRP A 43 -6.59 1.58 3.05
C TRP A 43 -5.25 1.27 2.38
N THR A 44 -4.49 0.30 2.90
CA THR A 44 -3.24 -0.15 2.28
C THR A 44 -3.47 -0.62 0.85
N SER A 45 -4.50 -1.44 0.62
CA SER A 45 -4.84 -1.94 -0.72
C SER A 45 -5.31 -0.82 -1.65
N LEU A 46 -6.12 0.13 -1.16
CA LEU A 46 -6.64 1.22 -1.97
C LEU A 46 -5.52 2.17 -2.42
N ILE A 47 -4.58 2.48 -1.52
CA ILE A 47 -3.39 3.28 -1.84
C ILE A 47 -2.51 2.54 -2.85
N THR A 48 -2.23 1.26 -2.62
CA THR A 48 -1.44 0.42 -3.55
C THR A 48 -2.09 0.40 -4.93
N PHE A 49 -3.41 0.18 -5.00
CA PHE A 49 -4.17 0.17 -6.24
C PHE A 49 -4.11 1.52 -6.95
N ALA A 50 -4.32 2.64 -6.24
CA ALA A 50 -4.19 3.98 -6.80
C ALA A 50 -2.79 4.25 -7.38
N ILE A 51 -1.73 3.87 -6.66
CA ILE A 51 -0.34 3.97 -7.16
C ILE A 51 -0.16 3.11 -8.41
N SER A 52 -0.72 1.90 -8.45
CA SER A 52 -0.65 1.03 -9.64
C SER A 52 -1.31 1.65 -10.86
N LEU A 53 -2.44 2.35 -10.69
CA LEU A 53 -3.12 3.07 -11.77
C LEU A 53 -2.28 4.23 -12.30
N VAL A 54 -1.65 5.01 -11.41
CA VAL A 54 -0.73 6.09 -11.80
C VAL A 54 0.46 5.54 -12.57
N LEU A 55 1.02 4.42 -12.11
CA LEU A 55 2.12 3.75 -12.77
C LEU A 55 1.72 3.26 -14.16
N TRP A 56 0.57 2.61 -14.28
CA TRP A 56 0.03 2.12 -15.55
C TRP A 56 -0.24 3.26 -16.53
N ALA A 57 -0.86 4.36 -16.08
CA ALA A 57 -1.16 5.52 -16.91
C ALA A 57 0.08 6.27 -17.42
N ARG A 58 1.21 6.15 -16.71
CA ARG A 58 2.49 6.77 -17.08
C ARG A 58 3.51 5.76 -17.62
N PHE A 59 3.10 4.52 -17.84
CA PHE A 59 3.97 3.47 -18.35
C PHE A 59 4.28 3.74 -19.83
N ASP A 60 5.56 3.83 -20.17
CA ASP A 60 6.00 3.89 -21.56
C ASP A 60 6.06 2.46 -22.11
N VAL A 61 5.33 2.21 -23.20
CA VAL A 61 5.14 0.89 -23.80
C VAL A 61 6.05 0.66 -25.01
N THR A 62 6.90 1.64 -25.33
CA THR A 62 7.77 1.68 -26.51
C THR A 62 9.24 1.61 -26.14
#